data_AF-A0A7S1TBJ5-F1
#
_entry.id   AF-A0A7S1TBJ5-F1
#
_cell.length_a   1.000
_cell.length_b   1.000
_cell.length_c   1.000
_cell.angle_alpha   90.00
_cell.angle_beta   90.00
_cell.angle_gamma   90.00
#
_symmetry.space_group_name_H-M   'P 1'
#
loop_
_entity.id
_entity.type
_entity.pdbx_description
1 polymer ?
#
loop_
_entity_poly.entity_id
_entity_poly.type
_entity_poly.pdbx_seq_one_letter_code
_entity_poly.pdbx_strand_id
1 'polypeptide(L)'
;MWNTIDGYSTSDSPFVSTLGQSQFNDCMDRNDFGGISRMAGAFVRGVTRADRLEQSTYGQSAVADGNAHRLRRKLRINSLKEILKVRGENPNYNAAKDLLGLGCCDDLSSYGPSTILDVSACKHVKDFQKASLHAPLLSVSGWLDTTAADAISSFAASEKVNPYSKLVIGPWNHGGLQQVRLAKGEKSTITAFDLIGEIMDFLETHLARRQPRLTLDEEPAVHYYCMGSGEWKASCSWPPIGQSGLRLYLAPGLLQRTTTQQENEVHYEVDFQLSPKGNTRWNAMLNYLAFVRYDDFGPGYLHFVSEPLDGDLEVTGSPILEITLRSSDQKADIFAYLLDLDPAIERSLYVTEGCFRCAHYRESDLVGESDDARLSSLLPQCPEAGIPPHSFRRKDFVEHLANEPTMVRFDLAPTSYKFRKGNRVALAIGGADHSEFSLETSPEPMPRRTLTFFLGGCHPSCLVLPVVRQA
;
A
#
# COMPACT_ATOMS: atom_id res chain seq x y z
N MET A 1 11.04 29.90 -2.65
CA MET A 1 11.85 29.58 -1.46
C MET A 1 11.64 28.09 -1.16
N TRP A 2 12.06 27.24 -2.11
CA TRP A 2 12.11 25.79 -1.97
C TRP A 2 13.59 25.46 -2.04
N ASN A 3 14.24 25.31 -0.89
CA ASN A 3 15.63 24.89 -0.84
C ASN A 3 15.67 23.36 -0.90
N THR A 4 16.23 22.85 -1.99
CA THR A 4 17.20 21.74 -2.05
C THR A 4 17.13 20.70 -0.92
N ILE A 5 16.51 19.55 -1.22
CA ILE A 5 16.86 18.27 -0.59
C ILE A 5 18.07 17.73 -1.36
N ASP A 6 19.26 18.18 -0.97
CA ASP A 6 20.52 17.56 -1.39
C ASP A 6 20.71 16.26 -0.61
N GLY A 7 20.85 15.11 -1.31
CA GLY A 7 21.22 13.87 -0.62
C GLY A 7 21.12 12.55 -1.36
N TYR A 8 20.55 12.46 -2.57
CA TYR A 8 20.39 11.17 -3.25
C TYR A 8 21.10 11.11 -4.61
N SER A 9 22.24 10.41 -4.62
CA SER A 9 22.93 9.97 -5.82
C SER A 9 22.07 8.95 -6.58
N THR A 10 21.58 9.33 -7.76
CA THR A 10 20.77 8.52 -8.68
C THR A 10 21.64 7.68 -9.64
N SER A 11 22.85 7.28 -9.22
CA SER A 11 23.87 6.69 -10.09
C SER A 11 23.52 5.34 -10.72
N ASP A 12 22.48 4.65 -10.26
CA ASP A 12 22.23 3.24 -10.62
C ASP A 12 20.97 3.03 -11.47
N SER A 13 20.41 4.09 -12.06
CA SER A 13 19.33 3.95 -13.06
C SER A 13 19.92 3.78 -14.46
N PRO A 14 19.58 2.70 -15.20
CA PRO A 14 20.02 2.50 -16.59
C PRO A 14 19.47 3.57 -17.56
N PHE A 15 18.57 4.44 -17.11
CA PHE A 15 18.06 5.58 -17.87
C PHE A 15 19.01 6.79 -17.90
N VAL A 16 19.88 6.92 -16.90
CA VAL A 16 20.64 8.16 -16.64
C VAL A 16 22.03 8.13 -17.32
N SER A 17 22.55 6.97 -17.66
CA SER A 17 23.89 6.85 -18.27
C SER A 17 23.99 7.35 -19.71
N THR A 18 22.86 7.63 -20.38
CA THR A 18 22.83 7.96 -21.82
C THR A 18 22.23 9.34 -22.15
N LEU A 19 21.64 10.02 -21.17
CA LEU A 19 21.05 11.35 -21.32
C LEU A 19 21.64 12.25 -20.24
N GLY A 20 22.52 13.16 -20.64
CA GLY A 20 23.31 14.01 -19.72
C GLY A 20 22.47 14.53 -18.55
N GLN A 21 22.77 14.02 -17.35
CA GLN A 21 22.04 14.21 -16.11
C GLN A 21 21.84 15.69 -15.74
N SER A 22 22.76 16.56 -16.16
CA SER A 22 22.67 18.00 -15.93
C SER A 22 21.52 18.67 -16.70
N GLN A 23 21.18 18.20 -17.91
CA GLN A 23 20.14 18.83 -18.73
C GLN A 23 18.71 18.47 -18.28
N PHE A 24 18.54 17.25 -17.75
CA PHE A 24 17.26 16.83 -17.18
C PHE A 24 16.95 17.59 -15.88
N ASN A 25 17.95 17.70 -15.00
CA ASN A 25 17.83 18.46 -13.75
C ASN A 25 17.58 19.95 -14.02
N ASP A 26 18.29 20.56 -14.98
CA ASP A 26 18.05 21.95 -15.42
C ASP A 26 16.63 22.19 -15.95
N CYS A 27 16.01 21.19 -16.59
CA CYS A 27 14.61 21.31 -17.04
C CYS A 27 13.61 21.16 -15.90
N MET A 28 13.90 20.28 -14.92
CA MET A 28 13.06 20.09 -13.74
C MET A 28 13.09 21.33 -12.83
N ASP A 29 14.27 21.90 -12.58
CA ASP A 29 14.44 23.11 -11.77
C ASP A 29 13.72 24.34 -12.35
N ARG A 30 13.53 24.35 -13.68
CA ARG A 30 12.84 25.42 -14.41
C ARG A 30 11.38 25.10 -14.72
N ASN A 31 10.85 23.95 -14.28
CA ASN A 31 9.52 23.45 -14.68
C ASN A 31 9.30 23.41 -16.21
N ASP A 32 10.36 23.20 -17.00
CA ASP A 32 10.29 23.10 -18.47
C ASP A 32 9.90 21.67 -18.90
N PHE A 33 8.63 21.32 -18.65
CA PHE A 33 8.04 20.05 -19.11
C PHE A 33 8.06 19.89 -20.64
N GLY A 34 8.15 21.00 -21.38
CA GLY A 34 8.37 20.99 -22.82
C GLY A 34 9.76 20.48 -23.19
N GLY A 35 10.78 20.86 -22.43
CA GLY A 35 12.16 20.36 -22.52
C GLY A 35 12.24 18.87 -22.23
N ILE A 36 11.62 18.43 -21.12
CA ILE A 36 11.54 17.02 -20.71
C ILE A 36 10.84 16.17 -21.78
N SER A 37 9.72 16.64 -22.32
CA SER A 37 8.98 15.95 -23.38
C SER A 37 9.77 15.89 -24.70
N ARG A 38 10.55 16.92 -25.04
CA ARG A 38 11.45 16.92 -26.21
C ARG A 38 12.58 15.90 -26.04
N MET A 39 13.15 15.78 -24.84
CA MET A 39 14.20 14.80 -24.51
C MET A 39 13.68 13.36 -24.57
N ALA A 40 12.54 13.08 -23.94
CA ALA A 40 11.88 11.76 -24.03
C ALA A 40 11.51 11.40 -25.47
N GLY A 41 11.02 12.38 -26.25
CA GLY A 41 10.75 12.18 -27.67
C GLY A 41 12.01 11.93 -28.51
N ALA A 42 13.18 12.45 -28.14
CA ALA A 42 14.45 12.19 -28.81
C ALA A 42 14.96 10.77 -28.51
N PHE A 43 14.78 10.28 -27.28
CA PHE A 43 15.09 8.89 -26.88
C PHE A 43 14.24 7.88 -27.66
N VAL A 44 12.92 8.07 -27.71
CA VAL A 44 11.99 7.23 -28.50
C VAL A 44 12.35 7.27 -30.00
N ARG A 45 12.79 8.43 -30.52
CA ARG A 45 13.26 8.55 -31.91
C ARG A 45 14.62 7.89 -32.16
N GLY A 46 15.49 7.80 -31.16
CA GLY A 46 16.77 7.09 -31.22
C GLY A 46 16.58 5.57 -31.23
N VAL A 47 15.72 5.05 -30.35
CA VAL A 47 15.35 3.63 -30.29
C VAL A 47 14.67 3.19 -31.59
N THR A 48 13.70 3.97 -32.09
CA THR A 48 13.02 3.68 -33.38
C THR A 48 13.88 3.90 -34.63
N ARG A 49 15.12 4.40 -34.50
CA ARG A 49 16.10 4.47 -35.59
C ARG A 49 17.03 3.25 -35.61
N ALA A 50 17.25 2.60 -34.45
CA ALA A 50 17.92 1.31 -34.35
C ALA A 50 17.03 0.18 -34.91
N ASP A 51 15.73 0.18 -34.59
CA ASP A 51 14.79 -0.82 -35.12
C ASP A 51 14.49 -0.65 -36.62
N ARG A 52 14.67 0.56 -37.16
CA ARG A 52 14.42 0.84 -38.60
C ARG A 52 15.50 0.35 -39.55
N LEU A 53 16.62 -0.13 -39.04
CA LEU A 53 17.65 -0.78 -39.86
C LEU A 53 17.36 -2.28 -40.12
N GLU A 54 16.34 -2.87 -39.48
CA GLU A 54 15.97 -4.29 -39.66
C GLU A 54 14.66 -4.54 -40.41
N GLN A 55 13.92 -3.51 -40.83
CA GLN A 55 12.67 -3.70 -41.59
C GLN A 55 12.63 -2.86 -42.85
N SER A 56 13.33 -3.32 -43.90
CA SER A 56 13.18 -2.83 -45.26
C SER A 56 12.43 -3.84 -46.13
N THR A 57 11.10 -3.88 -46.03
CA THR A 57 10.24 -4.33 -47.14
C THR A 57 8.80 -3.90 -46.89
N TYR A 58 8.09 -3.59 -47.97
CA TYR A 58 6.72 -3.07 -48.07
C TYR A 58 6.55 -1.55 -47.99
N GLY A 59 6.63 -0.95 -49.18
CA GLY A 59 6.08 0.37 -49.46
C GLY A 59 4.59 0.34 -49.81
N GLN A 60 4.04 1.56 -49.90
CA GLN A 60 2.68 1.97 -50.29
C GLN A 60 1.68 2.25 -49.16
N SER A 61 1.84 3.40 -48.48
CA SER A 61 0.72 4.17 -47.89
C SER A 61 1.13 5.62 -47.50
N ALA A 62 1.94 6.31 -48.30
CA ALA A 62 2.53 7.59 -47.87
C ALA A 62 1.62 8.83 -48.01
N VAL A 63 0.43 8.71 -48.61
CA VAL A 63 -0.44 9.87 -48.89
C VAL A 63 -1.61 10.01 -47.90
N ALA A 64 -2.07 8.91 -47.28
CA ALA A 64 -3.10 8.94 -46.24
C ALA A 64 -2.55 9.43 -44.88
N ASP A 65 -1.29 9.12 -44.58
CA ASP A 65 -0.63 9.48 -43.31
C ASP A 65 -0.40 10.98 -43.14
N GLY A 66 -0.15 11.73 -44.22
CA GLY A 66 0.09 13.18 -44.15
C GLY A 66 -1.13 13.97 -43.66
N ASN A 67 -2.32 13.56 -44.08
CA ASN A 67 -3.59 14.16 -43.64
C ASN A 67 -3.95 13.73 -42.22
N ALA A 68 -3.74 12.47 -41.84
CA ALA A 68 -3.92 11.98 -40.48
C ALA A 68 -2.97 12.67 -39.48
N HIS A 69 -1.70 12.90 -39.86
CA HIS A 69 -0.73 13.61 -39.02
C HIS A 69 -1.09 15.09 -38.84
N ARG A 70 -1.56 15.78 -39.89
CA ARG A 70 -2.05 17.16 -39.80
C ARG A 70 -3.32 17.27 -38.96
N LEU A 71 -4.25 16.32 -39.10
CA LEU A 71 -5.48 16.27 -38.30
C LEU A 71 -5.18 16.00 -36.83
N ARG A 72 -4.32 15.02 -36.52
CA ARG A 72 -3.83 14.74 -35.16
C ARG A 72 -3.12 15.93 -34.54
N ARG A 73 -2.30 16.67 -35.31
CA ARG A 73 -1.61 17.88 -34.83
C ARG A 73 -2.56 19.06 -34.58
N LYS A 74 -3.55 19.27 -35.46
CA LYS A 74 -4.60 20.30 -35.27
C LYS A 74 -5.51 19.97 -34.08
N LEU A 75 -5.94 18.71 -33.95
CA LEU A 75 -6.68 18.23 -32.78
C LEU A 75 -5.86 18.45 -31.51
N ARG A 76 -4.58 18.07 -31.49
CA ARG A 76 -3.70 18.27 -30.32
C ARG A 76 -3.51 19.75 -29.94
N ILE A 77 -3.45 20.67 -30.90
CA ILE A 77 -3.35 22.12 -30.65
C ILE A 77 -4.67 22.70 -30.15
N ASN A 78 -5.80 22.28 -30.72
CA ASN A 78 -7.12 22.72 -30.25
C ASN A 78 -7.42 22.15 -28.86
N SER A 79 -7.10 20.88 -28.60
CA SER A 79 -7.16 20.27 -27.27
C SER A 79 -6.24 20.99 -26.30
N LEU A 80 -5.01 21.37 -26.68
CA LEU A 80 -4.13 22.14 -25.81
C LEU A 80 -4.69 23.54 -25.52
N LYS A 81 -5.30 24.21 -26.51
CA LYS A 81 -5.93 25.52 -26.31
C LYS A 81 -7.15 25.43 -25.40
N GLU A 82 -7.99 24.41 -25.57
CA GLU A 82 -9.12 24.15 -24.67
C GLU A 82 -8.65 23.75 -23.27
N ILE A 83 -7.62 22.90 -23.15
CA ILE A 83 -6.98 22.56 -21.86
C ILE A 83 -6.43 23.83 -21.21
N LEU A 84 -5.75 24.71 -21.95
CA LEU A 84 -5.22 25.97 -21.43
C LEU A 84 -6.30 27.00 -21.10
N LYS A 85 -7.44 26.98 -21.81
CA LYS A 85 -8.61 27.83 -21.55
C LYS A 85 -9.32 27.40 -20.26
N VAL A 86 -9.52 26.09 -20.07
CA VAL A 86 -9.99 25.48 -18.82
C VAL A 86 -9.00 25.75 -17.67
N ARG A 87 -7.70 25.77 -17.95
CA ARG A 87 -6.62 26.09 -16.98
C ARG A 87 -6.66 27.52 -16.44
N GLY A 88 -7.26 28.46 -17.17
CA GLY A 88 -7.39 29.86 -16.76
C GLY A 88 -8.59 30.13 -15.84
N GLU A 89 -9.61 29.27 -15.90
CA GLU A 89 -10.89 29.44 -15.18
C GLU A 89 -11.06 28.47 -14.02
N ASN A 90 -10.25 27.40 -13.96
CA ASN A 90 -10.32 26.38 -12.91
C ASN A 90 -8.97 26.36 -12.16
N PRO A 91 -8.92 26.71 -10.85
CA PRO A 91 -7.68 26.53 -10.09
C PRO A 91 -7.30 25.06 -10.21
N ASN A 92 -6.13 24.76 -10.78
CA ASN A 92 -5.70 23.38 -10.99
C ASN A 92 -5.91 22.61 -9.68
N TYR A 93 -6.80 21.61 -9.71
CA TYR A 93 -7.05 20.75 -8.56
C TYR A 93 -5.72 20.17 -8.10
N ASN A 94 -5.27 20.60 -6.92
CA ASN A 94 -4.06 20.07 -6.33
C ASN A 94 -4.49 19.03 -5.32
N ALA A 95 -4.62 17.79 -5.80
CA ALA A 95 -5.04 16.65 -4.99
C ALA A 95 -4.20 16.52 -3.71
N ALA A 96 -2.88 16.72 -3.80
CA ALA A 96 -2.00 16.65 -2.63
C ALA A 96 -2.36 17.73 -1.60
N LYS A 97 -2.53 18.99 -2.03
CA LYS A 97 -2.93 20.08 -1.12
C LYS A 97 -4.32 19.85 -0.52
N ASP A 98 -5.24 19.31 -1.31
CA ASP A 98 -6.60 19.00 -0.86
C ASP A 98 -6.57 17.90 0.22
N LEU A 99 -5.90 16.78 -0.07
CA LEU A 99 -5.77 15.62 0.82
C LEU A 99 -5.05 15.97 2.14
N LEU A 100 -4.07 16.89 2.12
CA LEU A 100 -3.42 17.39 3.33
C LEU A 100 -4.37 18.12 4.29
N GLY A 101 -5.48 18.64 3.77
CA GLY A 101 -6.50 19.31 4.58
C GLY A 101 -7.58 18.39 5.15
N LEU A 102 -7.58 17.10 4.78
CA LEU A 102 -8.59 16.15 5.20
C LEU A 102 -8.13 15.39 6.45
N GLY A 103 -8.94 15.42 7.50
CA GLY A 103 -8.76 14.61 8.71
C GLY A 103 -9.64 13.37 8.74
N CYS A 104 -10.76 13.38 8.02
CA CYS A 104 -11.75 12.30 7.93
C CYS A 104 -12.16 12.05 6.47
N CYS A 105 -12.59 10.82 6.19
CA CYS A 105 -12.97 10.43 4.84
C CYS A 105 -14.26 11.12 4.32
N ASP A 106 -15.07 11.66 5.22
CA ASP A 106 -16.28 12.42 4.91
C ASP A 106 -16.08 13.95 4.96
N ASP A 107 -14.84 14.41 5.07
CA ASP A 107 -14.52 15.82 4.90
C ASP A 107 -14.74 16.27 3.46
N LEU A 108 -15.24 17.50 3.32
CA LEU A 108 -15.40 18.14 2.03
C LEU A 108 -14.04 18.55 1.46
N SER A 109 -13.88 18.29 0.17
CA SER A 109 -12.80 18.85 -0.63
C SER A 109 -12.81 20.37 -0.55
N SER A 110 -11.63 20.97 -0.44
CA SER A 110 -11.43 22.41 -0.58
C SER A 110 -11.79 22.94 -1.97
N TYR A 111 -12.01 22.05 -2.95
CA TYR A 111 -12.35 22.37 -4.34
C TYR A 111 -13.83 22.14 -4.68
N GLY A 112 -14.66 21.64 -3.76
CA GLY A 112 -16.08 21.42 -4.04
C GLY A 112 -16.80 20.55 -3.00
N PRO A 113 -18.10 20.29 -3.17
CA PRO A 113 -18.91 19.56 -2.19
C PRO A 113 -18.66 18.03 -2.17
N SER A 114 -17.58 17.56 -2.79
CA SER A 114 -17.24 16.13 -2.86
C SER A 114 -16.37 15.74 -1.68
N THR A 115 -16.44 14.46 -1.30
CA THR A 115 -15.63 13.80 -0.26
C THR A 115 -14.75 12.73 -0.90
N ILE A 116 -13.70 12.26 -0.20
CA ILE A 116 -12.89 11.13 -0.72
C ILE A 116 -13.72 9.85 -0.82
N LEU A 117 -14.77 9.70 0.00
CA LEU A 117 -15.72 8.60 -0.12
C LEU A 117 -16.46 8.59 -1.47
N ASP A 118 -16.68 9.73 -2.14
CA ASP A 118 -17.40 9.77 -3.42
C ASP A 118 -16.73 8.97 -4.53
N VAL A 119 -15.41 8.82 -4.44
CA VAL A 119 -14.59 8.06 -5.39
C VAL A 119 -14.15 6.69 -4.86
N SER A 120 -14.50 6.36 -3.60
CA SER A 120 -14.16 5.08 -2.99
C SER A 120 -15.10 3.97 -3.47
N ALA A 121 -14.53 2.82 -3.85
CA ALA A 121 -15.31 1.62 -4.17
C ALA A 121 -16.21 1.16 -3.00
N CYS A 122 -15.79 1.43 -1.75
CA CYS A 122 -16.55 1.10 -0.56
C CYS A 122 -17.88 1.84 -0.50
N LYS A 123 -17.93 3.10 -0.97
CA LYS A 123 -19.19 3.85 -1.04
C LYS A 123 -20.19 3.23 -2.00
N HIS A 124 -19.69 2.59 -3.05
CA HIS A 124 -20.47 2.03 -4.15
C HIS A 124 -20.54 0.50 -4.10
N VAL A 125 -20.23 -0.14 -2.97
CA VAL A 125 -20.08 -1.62 -2.93
C VAL A 125 -21.35 -2.35 -3.37
N LYS A 126 -22.54 -1.79 -3.12
CA LYS A 126 -23.81 -2.40 -3.53
C LYS A 126 -23.99 -2.39 -5.04
N ASP A 127 -23.65 -1.27 -5.67
CA ASP A 127 -23.68 -1.14 -7.12
C ASP A 127 -22.61 -2.03 -7.75
N PHE A 128 -21.43 -2.10 -7.12
CA PHE A 128 -20.36 -3.01 -7.47
C PHE A 128 -20.77 -4.49 -7.37
N GLN A 129 -21.44 -4.90 -6.29
CA GLN A 129 -21.97 -6.26 -6.11
C GLN A 129 -23.08 -6.56 -7.12
N LYS A 130 -23.99 -5.60 -7.35
CA LYS A 130 -25.04 -5.75 -8.35
C LYS A 130 -24.46 -5.91 -9.75
N ALA A 131 -23.41 -5.17 -10.10
CA ALA A 131 -22.67 -5.36 -11.34
C ALA A 131 -21.98 -6.74 -11.37
N SER A 132 -21.42 -7.17 -10.23
CA SER A 132 -20.73 -8.45 -10.09
C SER A 132 -21.64 -9.66 -10.34
N LEU A 133 -22.96 -9.56 -10.12
CA LEU A 133 -23.93 -10.62 -10.49
C LEU A 133 -23.87 -11.02 -11.96
N HIS A 134 -23.41 -10.13 -12.84
CA HIS A 134 -23.39 -10.32 -14.28
C HIS A 134 -21.98 -10.26 -14.90
N ALA A 135 -21.00 -9.73 -14.18
CA ALA A 135 -19.63 -9.59 -14.63
C ALA A 135 -18.65 -10.04 -13.54
N PRO A 136 -17.86 -11.11 -13.74
CA PRO A 136 -16.86 -11.52 -12.76
C PRO A 136 -15.72 -10.48 -12.68
N LEU A 137 -15.09 -10.41 -11.52
CA LEU A 137 -13.96 -9.53 -11.24
C LEU A 137 -12.65 -10.32 -11.28
N LEU A 138 -11.67 -9.87 -12.05
CA LEU A 138 -10.27 -10.23 -11.83
C LEU A 138 -9.62 -9.09 -11.04
N SER A 139 -9.33 -9.33 -9.76
CA SER A 139 -8.63 -8.39 -8.88
C SER A 139 -7.15 -8.74 -8.85
N VAL A 140 -6.27 -7.80 -9.21
CA VAL A 140 -4.83 -8.01 -9.22
C VAL A 140 -4.11 -6.92 -8.44
N SER A 141 -3.19 -7.30 -7.56
CA SER A 141 -2.36 -6.35 -6.80
C SER A 141 -1.02 -6.99 -6.38
N GLY A 142 -0.21 -6.26 -5.64
CA GLY A 142 1.07 -6.72 -5.10
C GLY A 142 1.20 -6.45 -3.61
N TRP A 143 1.94 -7.29 -2.88
CA TRP A 143 2.12 -7.11 -1.43
C TRP A 143 2.82 -5.80 -1.03
N LEU A 144 3.61 -5.22 -1.94
CA LEU A 144 4.31 -3.95 -1.78
C LEU A 144 3.64 -2.83 -2.60
N ASP A 145 2.37 -3.01 -2.95
CA ASP A 145 1.47 -1.99 -3.44
C ASP A 145 0.63 -1.48 -2.25
N THR A 146 0.19 -0.22 -2.32
CA THR A 146 -0.75 0.37 -1.34
C THR A 146 -2.18 -0.15 -1.54
N THR A 147 -2.47 -0.77 -2.69
CA THR A 147 -3.81 -1.23 -3.09
C THR A 147 -4.14 -2.68 -2.71
N ALA A 148 -3.24 -3.39 -2.02
CA ALA A 148 -3.45 -4.81 -1.70
C ALA A 148 -4.73 -5.06 -0.88
N ALA A 149 -4.97 -4.24 0.14
CA ALA A 149 -6.18 -4.33 0.97
C ALA A 149 -7.46 -4.02 0.17
N ASP A 150 -7.40 -3.05 -0.74
CA ASP A 150 -8.54 -2.70 -1.61
C ASP A 150 -8.83 -3.80 -2.63
N ALA A 151 -7.81 -4.44 -3.19
CA ALA A 151 -7.94 -5.56 -4.11
C ALA A 151 -8.58 -6.77 -3.43
N ILE A 152 -8.16 -7.09 -2.20
CA ILE A 152 -8.75 -8.12 -1.34
C ILE A 152 -10.21 -7.80 -1.03
N SER A 153 -10.49 -6.57 -0.58
CA SER A 153 -11.85 -6.15 -0.21
C SER A 153 -12.81 -6.19 -1.42
N SER A 154 -12.34 -5.75 -2.59
CA SER A 154 -13.12 -5.78 -3.84
C SER A 154 -13.40 -7.22 -4.28
N PHE A 155 -12.41 -8.11 -4.20
CA PHE A 155 -12.61 -9.52 -4.46
C PHE A 155 -13.63 -10.12 -3.49
N ALA A 156 -13.48 -9.90 -2.19
CA ALA A 156 -14.38 -10.43 -1.17
C ALA A 156 -15.82 -9.92 -1.30
N ALA A 157 -16.00 -8.69 -1.78
CA ALA A 157 -17.32 -8.17 -2.10
C ALA A 157 -17.94 -8.88 -3.32
N SER A 158 -17.12 -9.16 -4.35
CA SER A 158 -17.55 -9.75 -5.62
C SER A 158 -17.80 -11.26 -5.52
N GLU A 159 -16.93 -12.02 -4.84
CA GLU A 159 -17.01 -13.48 -4.75
C GLU A 159 -18.31 -13.96 -4.08
N LYS A 160 -18.88 -13.15 -3.17
CA LYS A 160 -20.17 -13.40 -2.50
C LYS A 160 -21.33 -13.56 -3.47
N VAL A 161 -21.24 -12.96 -4.65
CA VAL A 161 -22.30 -12.93 -5.67
C VAL A 161 -21.88 -13.51 -7.01
N ASN A 162 -20.58 -13.79 -7.21
CA ASN A 162 -20.05 -14.36 -8.44
C ASN A 162 -18.87 -15.31 -8.15
N PRO A 163 -19.04 -16.64 -8.32
CA PRO A 163 -18.00 -17.63 -8.05
C PRO A 163 -16.86 -17.63 -9.06
N TYR A 164 -16.97 -16.87 -10.16
CA TYR A 164 -15.91 -16.74 -11.17
C TYR A 164 -14.99 -15.55 -10.94
N SER A 165 -15.24 -14.75 -9.90
CA SER A 165 -14.31 -13.70 -9.52
C SER A 165 -13.00 -14.32 -9.01
N LYS A 166 -11.87 -13.68 -9.32
CA LYS A 166 -10.52 -14.15 -9.01
C LYS A 166 -9.70 -13.06 -8.33
N LEU A 167 -8.75 -13.48 -7.50
CA LEU A 167 -7.76 -12.63 -6.85
C LEU A 167 -6.36 -13.13 -7.15
N VAL A 168 -5.49 -12.25 -7.64
CA VAL A 168 -4.07 -12.53 -7.88
C VAL A 168 -3.22 -11.51 -7.12
N ILE A 169 -2.41 -11.97 -6.17
CA ILE A 169 -1.51 -11.08 -5.41
C ILE A 169 -0.07 -11.57 -5.51
N GLY A 170 0.76 -10.82 -6.22
CA GLY A 170 2.17 -11.15 -6.37
C GLY A 170 3.09 -10.43 -5.40
N PRO A 171 4.39 -10.74 -5.41
CA PRO A 171 5.41 -10.01 -4.67
C PRO A 171 5.77 -8.72 -5.39
N TRP A 172 4.78 -7.90 -5.75
CA TRP A 172 4.99 -6.76 -6.64
C TRP A 172 4.86 -5.41 -5.96
N ASN A 173 5.51 -4.43 -6.58
CA ASN A 173 5.25 -3.01 -6.31
C ASN A 173 4.06 -2.52 -7.15
N HIS A 174 3.83 -1.20 -7.10
CA HIS A 174 2.74 -0.57 -7.84
C HIS A 174 2.73 -0.89 -9.34
N GLY A 175 1.57 -1.32 -9.83
CA GLY A 175 1.35 -1.67 -11.23
C GLY A 175 1.99 -2.98 -11.68
N GLY A 176 2.51 -3.80 -10.75
CA GLY A 176 3.08 -5.09 -11.08
C GLY A 176 4.44 -5.05 -11.77
N LEU A 177 5.09 -3.88 -11.88
CA LEU A 177 6.30 -3.72 -12.69
C LEU A 177 7.48 -4.52 -12.15
N GLN A 178 7.66 -4.53 -10.84
CA GLN A 178 8.80 -5.14 -10.16
C GLN A 178 8.36 -6.39 -9.41
N GLN A 179 9.18 -7.42 -9.45
CA GLN A 179 9.18 -8.49 -8.46
C GLN A 179 10.11 -8.09 -7.32
N VAL A 180 9.49 -7.65 -6.23
CA VAL A 180 10.18 -7.15 -5.04
C VAL A 180 10.81 -8.33 -4.30
N ARG A 181 12.11 -8.18 -4.02
CA ARG A 181 12.89 -9.13 -3.22
C ARG A 181 13.52 -8.35 -2.08
N LEU A 182 13.14 -8.70 -0.86
CA LEU A 182 13.60 -8.01 0.34
C LEU A 182 14.72 -8.75 1.07
N ALA A 183 14.98 -10.01 0.70
CA ALA A 183 16.04 -10.82 1.30
C ALA A 183 17.45 -10.23 1.01
N LYS A 184 18.36 -10.37 1.98
CA LYS A 184 19.71 -9.79 1.91
C LYS A 184 20.49 -10.33 0.70
N GLY A 185 21.00 -9.41 -0.12
CA GLY A 185 21.80 -9.73 -1.29
C GLY A 185 20.97 -10.04 -2.55
N GLU A 186 19.66 -10.18 -2.42
CA GLU A 186 18.76 -10.23 -3.56
C GLU A 186 18.49 -8.81 -4.07
N LYS A 187 18.40 -8.69 -5.40
CA LYS A 187 17.96 -7.46 -6.05
C LYS A 187 16.57 -7.70 -6.59
N SER A 188 15.64 -6.79 -6.29
CA SER A 188 14.37 -6.72 -6.98
C SER A 188 14.60 -6.70 -8.49
N THR A 189 13.73 -7.37 -9.24
CA THR A 189 13.81 -7.48 -10.70
C THR A 189 12.55 -6.92 -11.33
N ILE A 190 12.53 -6.77 -12.64
CA ILE A 190 11.25 -6.65 -13.36
C ILE A 190 10.48 -7.96 -13.19
N THR A 191 9.16 -7.87 -13.05
CA THR A 191 8.33 -9.08 -12.95
C THR A 191 8.48 -9.93 -14.21
N ALA A 192 8.61 -11.24 -14.04
CA ALA A 192 8.51 -12.20 -15.13
C ALA A 192 7.08 -12.77 -15.26
N PHE A 193 6.17 -12.36 -14.37
CA PHE A 193 4.78 -12.80 -14.40
C PHE A 193 4.05 -12.17 -15.58
N ASP A 194 3.41 -12.99 -16.41
CA ASP A 194 2.65 -12.53 -17.58
C ASP A 194 1.28 -12.00 -17.16
N LEU A 195 1.27 -10.80 -16.56
CA LEU A 195 0.05 -10.14 -16.12
C LEU A 195 -0.93 -9.89 -17.27
N ILE A 196 -0.41 -9.59 -18.47
CA ILE A 196 -1.25 -9.37 -19.64
C ILE A 196 -1.88 -10.69 -20.09
N GLY A 197 -1.12 -11.78 -20.11
CA GLY A 197 -1.64 -13.13 -20.36
C GLY A 197 -2.77 -13.51 -19.40
N GLU A 198 -2.59 -13.28 -18.09
CA GLU A 198 -3.61 -13.55 -17.07
C GLU A 198 -4.92 -12.76 -17.33
N ILE A 199 -4.80 -11.46 -17.62
CA ILE A 199 -5.95 -10.61 -17.96
C ILE A 199 -6.62 -11.10 -19.24
N MET A 200 -5.85 -11.45 -20.26
CA MET A 200 -6.39 -11.92 -21.54
C MET A 200 -7.08 -13.28 -21.38
N ASP A 201 -6.50 -14.23 -20.66
CA ASP A 201 -7.10 -15.55 -20.39
C ASP A 201 -8.44 -15.40 -19.62
N PHE A 202 -8.51 -14.48 -18.65
CA PHE A 202 -9.75 -14.15 -17.95
C PHE A 202 -10.81 -13.55 -18.89
N LEU A 203 -10.43 -12.56 -19.71
CA LEU A 203 -11.34 -11.93 -20.67
C LEU A 203 -11.82 -12.91 -21.74
N GLU A 204 -10.95 -13.77 -22.26
CA GLU A 204 -11.33 -14.80 -23.24
C GLU A 204 -12.32 -15.80 -22.66
N THR A 205 -12.11 -16.23 -21.41
CA THR A 205 -13.00 -17.15 -20.69
C THR A 205 -14.41 -16.58 -20.58
N HIS A 206 -14.55 -15.29 -20.26
CA HIS A 206 -15.86 -14.69 -19.95
C HIS A 206 -16.52 -13.93 -21.11
N LEU A 207 -15.76 -13.37 -22.05
CA LEU A 207 -16.30 -12.59 -23.18
C LEU A 207 -16.36 -13.39 -24.48
N ALA A 208 -15.36 -14.24 -24.75
CA ALA A 208 -15.27 -14.97 -26.02
C ALA A 208 -16.09 -16.29 -26.01
N ARG A 209 -16.84 -16.57 -24.93
CA ARG A 209 -17.60 -17.82 -24.71
C ARG A 209 -16.76 -19.08 -24.91
N ARG A 210 -15.45 -19.00 -24.66
CA ARG A 210 -14.59 -20.16 -24.59
C ARG A 210 -14.87 -20.88 -23.28
N GLN A 211 -14.86 -22.22 -23.31
CA GLN A 211 -14.83 -22.94 -22.05
C GLN A 211 -13.52 -22.57 -21.33
N PRO A 212 -13.57 -22.34 -20.00
CA PRO A 212 -12.35 -22.09 -19.25
C PRO A 212 -11.38 -23.26 -19.44
N ARG A 213 -10.07 -22.99 -19.40
CA ARG A 213 -9.04 -24.03 -19.52
C ARG A 213 -9.10 -25.03 -18.35
N LEU A 214 -9.55 -24.58 -17.19
CA LEU A 214 -9.70 -25.35 -15.95
C LEU A 214 -11.09 -25.07 -15.35
N THR A 215 -11.68 -26.07 -14.72
CA THR A 215 -12.90 -25.90 -13.92
C THR A 215 -12.62 -25.16 -12.62
N LEU A 216 -13.66 -24.65 -11.95
CA LEU A 216 -13.52 -23.98 -10.64
C LEU A 216 -12.90 -24.88 -9.56
N ASP A 217 -13.07 -26.19 -9.68
CA ASP A 217 -12.45 -27.18 -8.78
C ASP A 217 -10.97 -27.42 -9.11
N GLU A 218 -10.55 -27.14 -10.35
CA GLU A 218 -9.17 -27.30 -10.82
C GLU A 218 -8.34 -26.01 -10.67
N GLU A 219 -8.99 -24.84 -10.59
CA GLU A 219 -8.34 -23.55 -10.46
C GLU A 219 -8.97 -22.72 -9.32
N PRO A 220 -8.34 -22.68 -8.13
CA PRO A 220 -8.85 -21.93 -7.00
C PRO A 220 -8.98 -20.43 -7.30
N ALA A 221 -9.97 -19.76 -6.70
CA ALA A 221 -10.27 -18.35 -6.97
C ALA A 221 -9.13 -17.39 -6.56
N VAL A 222 -8.30 -17.77 -5.60
CA VAL A 222 -7.25 -16.91 -5.05
C VAL A 222 -5.88 -17.51 -5.33
N HIS A 223 -5.03 -16.75 -6.01
CA HIS A 223 -3.62 -17.06 -6.21
C HIS A 223 -2.77 -15.98 -5.55
N TYR A 224 -1.86 -16.38 -4.68
CA TYR A 224 -1.04 -15.41 -3.95
C TYR A 224 0.39 -15.91 -3.77
N TYR A 225 1.33 -14.98 -3.78
CA TYR A 225 2.74 -15.30 -3.57
C TYR A 225 3.08 -15.26 -2.08
N CYS A 226 3.51 -16.36 -1.50
CA CYS A 226 4.01 -16.36 -0.14
C CYS A 226 5.47 -15.88 -0.14
N MET A 227 5.69 -14.65 0.32
CA MET A 227 7.02 -14.12 0.58
C MET A 227 7.74 -14.98 1.65
N GLY A 228 9.06 -14.82 1.80
CA GLY A 228 9.87 -15.62 2.73
C GLY A 228 10.09 -17.09 2.29
N SER A 229 9.04 -17.76 1.79
CA SER A 229 9.11 -19.06 1.10
C SER A 229 9.49 -18.91 -0.37
N GLY A 230 8.97 -17.87 -1.05
CA GLY A 230 9.21 -17.62 -2.46
C GLY A 230 8.31 -18.43 -3.39
N GLU A 231 7.16 -18.89 -2.91
CA GLU A 231 6.27 -19.83 -3.60
C GLU A 231 4.91 -19.21 -3.91
N TRP A 232 4.36 -19.53 -5.09
CA TRP A 232 2.95 -19.26 -5.38
C TRP A 232 2.07 -20.29 -4.67
N LYS A 233 0.97 -19.81 -4.10
CA LYS A 233 -0.04 -20.60 -3.40
C LYS A 233 -1.41 -20.30 -3.97
N ALA A 234 -2.33 -21.24 -3.77
CA ALA A 234 -3.71 -21.13 -4.22
C ALA A 234 -4.67 -21.46 -3.08
N SER A 235 -5.81 -20.78 -3.04
CA SER A 235 -6.89 -20.96 -2.07
C SER A 235 -8.25 -20.72 -2.72
N CYS A 236 -9.29 -21.41 -2.27
CA CYS A 236 -10.64 -21.19 -2.77
C CYS A 236 -11.27 -19.89 -2.25
N SER A 237 -10.70 -19.29 -1.21
CA SER A 237 -11.22 -18.08 -0.55
C SER A 237 -10.08 -17.21 0.00
N TRP A 238 -10.40 -15.95 0.27
CA TRP A 238 -9.57 -15.07 1.10
C TRP A 238 -10.34 -14.61 2.35
N PRO A 239 -9.73 -14.66 3.55
CA PRO A 239 -8.42 -15.26 3.85
C PRO A 239 -8.40 -16.79 3.63
N PRO A 240 -7.20 -17.41 3.52
CA PRO A 240 -7.09 -18.86 3.39
C PRO A 240 -7.72 -19.62 4.57
N ILE A 241 -8.29 -20.79 4.28
CA ILE A 241 -8.92 -21.65 5.29
C ILE A 241 -7.89 -22.14 6.31
N GLY A 242 -8.30 -22.28 7.58
CA GLY A 242 -7.44 -22.81 8.64
C GLY A 242 -6.51 -21.77 9.27
N GLN A 243 -6.78 -20.48 9.04
CA GLN A 243 -6.12 -19.39 9.73
C GLN A 243 -6.47 -19.37 11.23
N SER A 244 -5.49 -19.08 12.07
CA SER A 244 -5.64 -18.90 13.52
C SER A 244 -4.82 -17.70 14.01
N GLY A 245 -5.36 -16.95 14.97
CA GLY A 245 -4.66 -15.80 15.54
C GLY A 245 -3.60 -16.24 16.55
N LEU A 246 -2.31 -16.07 16.21
CA LEU A 246 -1.22 -16.19 17.18
C LEU A 246 -1.01 -14.86 17.86
N ARG A 247 -1.28 -14.80 19.16
CA ARG A 247 -1.09 -13.60 19.97
C ARG A 247 0.30 -13.58 20.59
N LEU A 248 1.02 -12.48 20.35
CA LEU A 248 2.30 -12.16 20.95
C LEU A 248 2.15 -10.88 21.78
N TYR A 249 2.13 -11.02 23.10
CA TYR A 249 2.03 -9.91 24.04
C TYR A 249 3.35 -9.12 24.08
N LEU A 250 3.21 -7.80 24.11
CA LEU A 250 4.34 -6.89 24.25
C LEU A 250 4.73 -6.83 25.73
N ALA A 251 6.02 -7.00 25.99
CA ALA A 251 6.69 -6.70 27.25
C ALA A 251 7.92 -5.83 26.95
N PRO A 252 8.58 -5.15 27.91
CA PRO A 252 9.71 -4.28 27.62
C PRO A 252 10.79 -4.99 26.77
N GLY A 253 10.91 -4.60 25.49
CA GLY A 253 11.84 -5.17 24.51
C GLY A 253 11.45 -6.54 23.92
N LEU A 254 10.33 -7.14 24.32
CA LEU A 254 10.02 -8.55 24.04
C LEU A 254 8.61 -8.75 23.45
N LEU A 255 8.48 -9.78 22.60
CA LEU A 255 7.21 -10.37 22.17
C LEU A 255 7.07 -11.77 22.77
N GLN A 256 6.02 -12.00 23.57
CA GLN A 256 5.85 -13.22 24.36
C GLN A 256 4.51 -13.91 24.09
N ARG A 257 4.45 -15.25 24.17
CA ARG A 257 3.18 -15.99 23.98
C ARG A 257 2.18 -15.84 25.13
N THR A 258 2.64 -15.37 26.29
CA THR A 258 1.84 -15.18 27.49
C THR A 258 2.04 -13.77 28.02
N THR A 259 0.97 -13.14 28.49
CA THR A 259 1.06 -11.85 29.18
C THR A 259 1.63 -12.02 30.59
N THR A 260 2.19 -10.95 31.14
CA THR A 260 2.62 -10.85 32.54
C THR A 260 1.54 -10.18 33.38
N GLN A 261 1.43 -10.56 34.66
CA GLN A 261 0.56 -9.87 35.62
C GLN A 261 1.12 -8.50 36.04
N GLN A 262 2.43 -8.29 35.86
CA GLN A 262 3.08 -7.02 36.16
C GLN A 262 2.81 -6.02 35.03
N GLU A 263 2.24 -4.88 35.40
CA GLU A 263 2.12 -3.74 34.51
C GLU A 263 3.47 -3.03 34.37
N ASN A 264 3.83 -2.68 33.14
CA ASN A 264 5.03 -1.92 32.82
C ASN A 264 4.64 -0.74 31.92
N GLU A 265 5.28 0.40 32.17
CA GLU A 265 5.21 1.57 31.30
C GLU A 265 6.49 1.68 30.49
N VAL A 266 6.36 1.88 29.18
CA VAL A 266 7.48 2.16 28.28
C VAL A 266 7.26 3.56 27.68
N HIS A 267 8.19 4.47 27.98
CA HIS A 267 8.15 5.83 27.45
C HIS A 267 8.95 5.92 26.15
N TYR A 268 8.34 6.51 25.14
CA TYR A 268 8.90 6.72 23.82
C TYR A 268 8.81 8.18 23.43
N GLU A 269 9.96 8.83 23.28
CA GLU A 269 10.05 10.20 22.76
C GLU A 269 9.90 10.15 21.24
N VAL A 270 8.91 10.85 20.71
CA VAL A 270 8.64 10.87 19.27
C VAL A 270 9.69 11.72 18.57
N ASP A 271 10.46 11.08 17.69
CA ASP A 271 11.27 11.76 16.69
C ASP A 271 10.42 12.05 15.45
N PHE A 272 10.01 13.31 15.30
CA PHE A 272 9.20 13.77 14.16
C PHE A 272 9.94 13.79 12.82
N GLN A 273 11.24 13.49 12.80
CA GLN A 273 12.03 13.34 11.57
C GLN A 273 12.29 11.87 11.25
N LEU A 274 11.82 10.94 12.08
CA LEU A 274 11.98 9.51 11.86
C LEU A 274 11.23 9.08 10.59
N SER A 275 11.88 8.24 9.78
CA SER A 275 11.31 7.61 8.60
C SER A 275 12.12 6.37 8.23
N PRO A 276 11.50 5.32 7.68
CA PRO A 276 12.25 4.24 7.05
C PRO A 276 13.09 4.81 5.91
N LYS A 277 14.32 4.31 5.73
CA LYS A 277 15.15 4.71 4.58
C LYS A 277 14.79 3.87 3.36
N GLY A 278 14.94 4.44 2.18
CA GLY A 278 14.73 3.74 0.90
C GLY A 278 13.51 4.24 0.14
N ASN A 279 13.06 3.45 -0.85
CA ASN A 279 11.85 3.75 -1.62
C ASN A 279 10.73 2.87 -1.07
N THR A 280 9.97 3.38 -0.09
CA THR A 280 8.91 2.62 0.57
C THR A 280 7.77 2.30 -0.39
N ARG A 281 6.79 1.47 0.02
CA ARG A 281 5.60 1.19 -0.80
C ARG A 281 4.82 2.46 -1.15
N TRP A 282 4.83 3.46 -0.26
CA TRP A 282 4.09 4.71 -0.40
C TRP A 282 4.70 5.56 -1.52
N ASN A 283 6.00 5.83 -1.45
CA ASN A 283 6.70 6.54 -2.52
C ASN A 283 6.75 5.75 -3.83
N ALA A 284 6.77 4.41 -3.77
CA ALA A 284 6.79 3.55 -4.95
C ALA A 284 5.52 3.64 -5.82
N MET A 285 4.43 4.23 -5.36
CA MET A 285 3.31 4.57 -6.27
C MET A 285 3.71 5.62 -7.31
N LEU A 286 4.45 6.65 -6.89
CA LEU A 286 4.85 7.78 -7.73
C LEU A 286 6.21 7.52 -8.38
N ASN A 287 7.13 6.92 -7.63
CA ASN A 287 8.47 6.55 -8.04
C ASN A 287 8.57 5.05 -8.35
N TYR A 288 7.61 4.53 -9.12
CA TYR A 288 7.44 3.10 -9.40
C TYR A 288 8.59 2.46 -10.22
N LEU A 289 9.48 3.26 -10.79
CA LEU A 289 10.71 2.79 -11.46
C LEU A 289 11.86 2.52 -10.49
N ALA A 290 11.87 3.17 -9.33
CA ALA A 290 12.87 2.90 -8.29
C ALA A 290 12.48 1.63 -7.53
N PHE A 291 13.46 0.79 -7.19
CA PHE A 291 13.19 -0.46 -6.50
C PHE A 291 12.66 -0.20 -5.10
N VAL A 292 11.56 -0.88 -4.74
CA VAL A 292 11.04 -0.85 -3.37
C VAL A 292 12.14 -1.34 -2.42
N ARG A 293 12.41 -0.55 -1.38
CA ARG A 293 13.43 -0.84 -0.40
C ARG A 293 13.09 -0.20 0.93
N TYR A 294 13.20 -0.99 1.99
CA TYR A 294 13.11 -0.54 3.38
C TYR A 294 14.45 -0.87 4.03
N ASP A 295 15.25 0.15 4.28
CA ASP A 295 16.51 0.04 4.98
C ASP A 295 16.33 0.53 6.41
N ASP A 296 16.92 -0.23 7.35
CA ASP A 296 17.31 0.27 8.67
C ASP A 296 16.16 0.74 9.59
N PHE A 297 15.69 -0.16 10.45
CA PHE A 297 14.85 0.17 11.60
C PHE A 297 15.74 0.43 12.82
N GLY A 298 16.45 1.57 12.80
CA GLY A 298 17.47 1.91 13.78
C GLY A 298 16.96 2.17 15.22
N PRO A 299 17.81 2.73 16.10
CA PRO A 299 17.49 2.94 17.52
C PRO A 299 16.41 4.00 17.79
N GLY A 300 16.00 4.77 16.77
CA GLY A 300 14.90 5.73 16.89
C GLY A 300 13.52 5.08 16.98
N TYR A 301 13.41 3.78 16.68
CA TYR A 301 12.18 3.00 16.85
C TYR A 301 12.15 2.29 18.20
N LEU A 302 10.96 2.11 18.75
CA LEU A 302 10.72 1.21 19.88
C LEU A 302 10.61 -0.23 19.36
N HIS A 303 11.45 -1.14 19.86
CA HIS A 303 11.55 -2.51 19.37
C HIS A 303 11.00 -3.54 20.36
N PHE A 304 10.25 -4.50 19.83
CA PHE A 304 9.80 -5.69 20.53
C PHE A 304 10.19 -6.93 19.71
N VAL A 305 10.85 -7.90 20.33
CA VAL A 305 11.42 -9.06 19.62
C VAL A 305 11.00 -10.36 20.29
N SER A 306 10.59 -11.35 19.51
CA SER A 306 10.25 -12.68 20.03
C SER A 306 11.48 -13.51 20.36
N GLU A 307 11.29 -14.59 21.10
CA GLU A 307 12.25 -15.69 21.07
C GLU A 307 12.37 -16.29 19.66
N PRO A 308 13.48 -16.99 19.33
CA PRO A 308 13.61 -17.68 18.05
C PRO A 308 12.45 -18.64 17.87
N LEU A 309 11.92 -18.69 16.64
CA LEU A 309 10.81 -19.57 16.30
C LEU A 309 11.24 -21.04 16.34
N ASP A 310 10.48 -21.87 17.05
CA ASP A 310 10.72 -23.32 17.15
C ASP A 310 10.48 -24.07 15.82
N GLY A 311 9.72 -23.46 14.91
CA GLY A 311 9.36 -23.97 13.60
C GLY A 311 8.99 -22.84 12.65
N ASP A 312 8.81 -23.17 11.37
CA ASP A 312 8.36 -22.20 10.39
C ASP A 312 6.98 -21.63 10.77
N LEU A 313 6.80 -20.33 10.56
CA LEU A 313 5.56 -19.62 10.86
C LEU A 313 5.11 -18.88 9.61
N GLU A 314 3.96 -19.28 9.05
CA GLU A 314 3.37 -18.61 7.91
C GLU A 314 2.26 -17.67 8.36
N VAL A 315 2.46 -16.38 8.07
CA VAL A 315 1.50 -15.31 8.34
C VAL A 315 0.88 -14.92 7.00
N THR A 316 -0.41 -15.18 6.83
CA THR A 316 -1.15 -14.80 5.61
C THR A 316 -2.47 -14.14 5.99
N GLY A 317 -2.61 -12.86 5.67
CA GLY A 317 -3.69 -11.97 6.09
C GLY A 317 -3.14 -10.65 6.65
N SER A 318 -3.97 -9.87 7.34
CA SER A 318 -3.57 -8.63 8.04
C SER A 318 -3.26 -8.90 9.51
N PRO A 319 -2.02 -8.70 9.97
CA PRO A 319 -1.70 -8.65 11.40
C PRO A 319 -2.48 -7.54 12.11
N ILE A 320 -2.84 -7.74 13.38
CA ILE A 320 -3.52 -6.73 14.19
C ILE A 320 -2.63 -6.32 15.34
N LEU A 321 -2.45 -5.02 15.54
CA LEU A 321 -1.78 -4.47 16.71
C LEU A 321 -2.83 -3.92 17.69
N GLU A 322 -2.79 -4.40 18.92
CA GLU A 322 -3.61 -3.92 20.04
C GLU A 322 -2.68 -3.28 21.06
N ILE A 323 -2.72 -1.96 21.22
CA ILE A 323 -1.82 -1.22 22.10
C ILE A 323 -2.61 -0.30 23.01
N THR A 324 -2.27 -0.29 24.30
CA THR A 324 -2.73 0.74 25.21
C THR A 324 -1.66 1.82 25.34
N LEU A 325 -2.03 3.07 25.07
CA LEU A 325 -1.09 4.19 25.13
C LEU A 325 -1.71 5.46 25.73
N ARG A 326 -0.84 6.36 26.19
CA ARG A 326 -1.17 7.74 26.56
C ARG A 326 -0.19 8.69 25.85
N SER A 327 -0.68 9.79 25.31
CA SER A 327 0.15 10.85 24.71
C SER A 327 0.27 12.06 25.63
N SER A 328 1.45 12.69 25.68
CA SER A 328 1.70 13.90 26.46
C SER A 328 1.02 15.17 25.92
N ASP A 329 0.62 15.18 24.65
CA ASP A 329 0.00 16.34 23.97
C ASP A 329 -1.35 16.00 23.32
N GLN A 330 -1.98 14.89 23.74
CA GLN A 330 -3.29 14.44 23.28
C GLN A 330 -3.39 14.12 21.77
N LYS A 331 -2.26 14.07 21.06
CA LYS A 331 -2.18 13.65 19.66
C LYS A 331 -1.24 12.45 19.54
N ALA A 332 -1.53 11.51 18.65
CA ALA A 332 -0.64 10.37 18.42
C ALA A 332 -0.89 9.76 17.05
N ASP A 333 0.20 9.54 16.31
CA ASP A 333 0.24 8.69 15.13
C ASP A 333 1.15 7.50 15.46
N ILE A 334 0.83 6.31 14.97
CA ILE A 334 1.58 5.08 15.21
C ILE A 334 1.96 4.46 13.86
N PHE A 335 3.25 4.23 13.69
CA PHE A 335 3.82 3.53 12.55
C PHE A 335 4.44 2.23 13.06
N ALA A 336 3.82 1.10 12.75
CA ALA A 336 4.19 -0.22 13.23
C ALA A 336 4.70 -1.08 12.08
N TYR A 337 5.95 -1.53 12.17
CA TYR A 337 6.61 -2.33 11.14
C TYR A 337 6.85 -3.75 11.64
N LEU A 338 6.28 -4.73 10.94
CA LEU A 338 6.55 -6.15 11.17
C LEU A 338 7.81 -6.56 10.43
N LEU A 339 8.73 -7.18 11.15
CA LEU A 339 10.06 -7.54 10.67
C LEU A 339 10.37 -9.03 10.92
N ASP A 340 11.10 -9.63 10.00
CA ASP A 340 11.73 -10.94 10.16
C ASP A 340 13.22 -10.74 10.50
N LEU A 341 13.62 -11.07 11.73
CA LEU A 341 15.02 -11.01 12.14
C LEU A 341 15.65 -12.39 11.91
N ASP A 342 16.53 -12.45 10.91
CA ASP A 342 17.35 -13.64 10.65
C ASP A 342 18.73 -13.48 11.31
N PRO A 343 19.04 -14.27 12.36
CA PRO A 343 20.32 -14.21 13.05
C PRO A 343 21.53 -14.49 12.14
N ALA A 344 21.36 -15.24 11.04
CA ALA A 344 22.44 -15.58 10.12
C ALA A 344 22.90 -14.39 9.28
N ILE A 345 22.02 -13.41 9.05
CA ILE A 345 22.31 -12.23 8.23
C ILE A 345 22.50 -10.96 9.05
N GLU A 346 22.29 -11.02 10.38
CA GLU A 346 22.41 -9.92 11.35
C GLU A 346 21.65 -8.65 10.92
N ARG A 347 20.48 -8.82 10.27
CA ARG A 347 19.64 -7.72 9.80
C ARG A 347 18.16 -8.08 9.88
N SER A 348 17.35 -7.04 10.07
CA SER A 348 15.90 -7.09 9.98
C SER A 348 15.45 -7.04 8.52
N LEU A 349 14.58 -7.96 8.12
CA LEU A 349 13.88 -7.92 6.85
C LEU A 349 12.49 -7.35 7.07
N TYR A 350 12.12 -6.38 6.24
CA TYR A 350 10.77 -5.83 6.24
C TYR A 350 9.75 -6.88 5.79
N VAL A 351 8.60 -6.95 6.46
CA VAL A 351 7.48 -7.85 6.11
C VAL A 351 6.25 -7.07 5.68
N THR A 352 5.73 -6.20 6.56
CA THR A 352 4.60 -5.30 6.28
C THR A 352 4.55 -4.18 7.33
N GLU A 353 3.66 -3.19 7.17
CA GLU A 353 3.45 -2.14 8.17
C GLU A 353 1.97 -1.78 8.38
N GLY A 354 1.70 -1.08 9.47
CA GLY A 354 0.45 -0.40 9.74
C GLY A 354 0.73 1.05 10.11
N CYS A 355 -0.02 1.97 9.50
CA CYS A 355 0.09 3.41 9.71
C CYS A 355 -1.26 3.88 10.25
N PHE A 356 -1.30 4.34 11.50
CA PHE A 356 -2.56 4.63 12.17
C PHE A 356 -2.53 5.95 12.92
N ARG A 357 -3.49 6.83 12.60
CA ARG A 357 -3.75 8.05 13.35
C ARG A 357 -4.67 7.75 14.50
N CYS A 358 -4.17 7.86 15.74
CA CYS A 358 -4.93 7.47 16.93
C CYS A 358 -6.17 8.32 17.16
N ALA A 359 -6.30 9.51 16.54
CA ALA A 359 -7.57 10.25 16.55
C ALA A 359 -8.76 9.43 16.02
N HIS A 360 -8.51 8.36 15.25
CA HIS A 360 -9.52 7.43 14.75
C HIS A 360 -9.64 6.13 15.56
N TYR A 361 -9.14 6.07 16.81
CA TYR A 361 -9.11 4.83 17.59
C TYR A 361 -10.48 4.21 17.92
N ARG A 362 -11.56 5.01 17.86
CA ARG A 362 -12.91 4.53 18.17
C ARG A 362 -13.38 3.58 17.07
N GLU A 363 -13.46 2.31 17.44
CA GLU A 363 -14.13 1.29 16.64
C GLU A 363 -15.61 1.67 16.46
N SER A 364 -16.13 1.50 15.26
CA SER A 364 -17.48 1.91 14.89
C SER A 364 -18.49 0.84 15.29
N ASP A 365 -19.56 1.24 15.97
CA ASP A 365 -20.73 0.38 16.30
C ASP A 365 -21.53 -0.08 15.05
N LEU A 366 -21.07 0.29 13.86
CA LEU A 366 -21.69 -0.08 12.57
C LEU A 366 -21.65 -1.58 12.28
N VAL A 367 -20.98 -2.36 13.13
CA VAL A 367 -21.06 -3.82 13.15
C VAL A 367 -22.12 -4.23 14.18
N GLY A 368 -23.39 -4.25 13.77
CA GLY A 368 -24.40 -5.05 14.49
C GLY A 368 -25.72 -4.39 14.89
N GLU A 369 -25.94 -3.08 14.69
CA GLU A 369 -27.23 -2.47 15.06
C GLU A 369 -28.06 -1.96 13.87
N SER A 370 -29.25 -2.57 13.74
CA SER A 370 -30.41 -2.21 12.91
C SER A 370 -30.40 -2.59 11.42
N ASP A 371 -31.60 -2.87 10.91
CA ASP A 371 -31.96 -3.29 9.54
C ASP A 371 -31.45 -2.39 8.39
N ASP A 372 -30.65 -1.36 8.67
CA ASP A 372 -30.02 -0.56 7.63
C ASP A 372 -28.70 -1.19 7.18
N ALA A 373 -28.84 -2.27 6.42
CA ALA A 373 -27.78 -2.91 5.61
C ALA A 373 -27.08 -1.96 4.62
N ARG A 374 -27.33 -0.64 4.67
CA ARG A 374 -26.70 0.42 3.85
C ARG A 374 -25.39 0.94 4.44
N LEU A 375 -25.09 0.73 5.71
CA LEU A 375 -23.89 1.30 6.36
C LEU A 375 -22.78 0.28 6.64
N SER A 376 -23.11 -0.98 6.96
CA SER A 376 -22.09 -2.06 7.03
C SER A 376 -21.42 -2.31 5.68
N SER A 377 -22.11 -1.96 4.59
CA SER A 377 -21.61 -2.01 3.21
C SER A 377 -20.65 -0.85 2.85
N LEU A 378 -20.45 0.15 3.70
CA LEU A 378 -19.63 1.34 3.37
C LEU A 378 -18.23 1.31 3.98
N LEU A 379 -17.94 0.33 4.83
CA LEU A 379 -16.59 0.08 5.30
C LEU A 379 -15.89 -0.80 4.27
N PRO A 380 -14.62 -0.53 3.91
CA PRO A 380 -13.77 -1.54 3.31
C PRO A 380 -13.73 -2.70 4.29
N GLN A 381 -14.60 -3.69 4.10
CA GLN A 381 -14.54 -4.89 4.90
C GLN A 381 -13.32 -5.64 4.39
N CYS A 382 -12.18 -5.45 5.07
CA CYS A 382 -11.21 -6.53 5.10
C CYS A 382 -12.01 -7.78 5.52
N PRO A 383 -12.10 -8.81 4.66
CA PRO A 383 -12.93 -10.00 4.92
C PRO A 383 -12.41 -10.83 6.11
N GLU A 384 -11.30 -10.40 6.69
CA GLU A 384 -10.54 -11.10 7.70
C GLU A 384 -11.17 -10.87 9.08
N ALA A 385 -11.27 -11.95 9.84
CA ALA A 385 -11.90 -11.91 11.15
C ALA A 385 -11.02 -11.13 12.15
N GLY A 386 -11.66 -10.32 13.00
CA GLY A 386 -11.00 -9.62 14.11
C GLY A 386 -10.40 -8.26 13.75
N ILE A 387 -10.44 -7.85 12.47
CA ILE A 387 -10.04 -6.51 12.05
C ILE A 387 -10.97 -5.48 12.71
N PRO A 388 -10.44 -4.49 13.45
CA PRO A 388 -11.25 -3.50 14.14
C PRO A 388 -11.95 -2.58 13.12
N PRO A 389 -13.27 -2.38 13.23
CA PRO A 389 -14.04 -1.64 12.23
C PRO A 389 -13.87 -0.13 12.41
N HIS A 390 -12.91 0.47 11.72
CA HIS A 390 -12.73 1.93 11.73
C HIS A 390 -13.48 2.59 10.57
N SER A 391 -14.34 3.57 10.89
CA SER A 391 -15.08 4.28 9.83
C SER A 391 -14.28 5.39 9.17
N PHE A 392 -13.26 5.92 9.86
CA PHE A 392 -12.49 7.11 9.49
C PHE A 392 -13.33 8.37 9.25
N ARG A 393 -14.57 8.39 9.76
CA ARG A 393 -15.53 9.50 9.64
C ARG A 393 -15.44 10.45 10.82
N ARG A 394 -15.89 11.68 10.59
CA ARG A 394 -15.94 12.75 11.59
C ARG A 394 -16.68 12.36 12.88
N LYS A 395 -17.67 11.47 12.80
CA LYS A 395 -18.44 10.98 13.97
C LYS A 395 -17.62 10.16 14.96
N ASP A 396 -16.63 9.41 14.47
CA ASP A 396 -15.80 8.51 15.28
C ASP A 396 -14.42 9.14 15.57
N PHE A 397 -14.10 10.25 14.90
CA PHE A 397 -12.89 11.04 15.10
C PHE A 397 -12.87 11.76 16.46
N VAL A 398 -11.70 11.77 17.09
CA VAL A 398 -11.42 12.41 18.36
C VAL A 398 -10.32 13.45 18.18
N GLU A 399 -10.68 14.73 18.33
CA GLU A 399 -9.73 15.83 18.21
C GLU A 399 -8.62 15.78 19.26
N HIS A 400 -8.92 15.32 20.47
CA HIS A 400 -7.95 15.21 21.56
C HIS A 400 -8.09 13.87 22.26
N LEU A 401 -7.03 13.06 22.23
CA LEU A 401 -6.95 11.83 22.99
C LEU A 401 -7.11 12.12 24.48
N ALA A 402 -7.66 11.15 25.21
CA ALA A 402 -7.81 11.29 26.65
C ALA A 402 -6.43 11.35 27.33
N ASN A 403 -6.34 12.05 28.46
CA ASN A 403 -5.12 12.08 29.28
C ASN A 403 -4.92 10.79 30.11
N GLU A 404 -5.64 9.71 29.77
CA GLU A 404 -5.61 8.40 30.41
C GLU A 404 -5.22 7.31 29.40
N PRO A 405 -4.77 6.12 29.86
CA PRO A 405 -4.44 5.01 28.98
C PRO A 405 -5.62 4.67 28.05
N THR A 406 -5.39 4.77 26.75
CA THR A 406 -6.39 4.53 25.70
C THR A 406 -5.98 3.31 24.89
N MET A 407 -6.88 2.34 24.75
CA MET A 407 -6.68 1.20 23.86
C MET A 407 -6.90 1.61 22.41
N VAL A 408 -5.91 1.29 21.56
CA VAL A 408 -5.92 1.53 20.12
C VAL A 408 -5.66 0.18 19.45
N ARG A 409 -6.58 -0.24 18.58
CA ARG A 409 -6.48 -1.49 17.82
C ARG A 409 -6.54 -1.15 16.34
N PHE A 410 -5.61 -1.66 15.55
CA PHE A 410 -5.63 -1.46 14.10
C PHE A 410 -4.86 -2.58 13.38
N ASP A 411 -5.16 -2.78 12.12
CA ASP A 411 -4.49 -3.75 11.26
C ASP A 411 -3.24 -3.17 10.59
N LEU A 412 -2.27 -4.04 10.34
CA LEU A 412 -1.16 -3.81 9.42
C LEU A 412 -1.60 -4.28 8.03
N ALA A 413 -1.05 -3.68 6.98
CA ALA A 413 -1.36 -4.03 5.60
C ALA A 413 -1.24 -5.55 5.37
N PRO A 414 -2.19 -6.16 4.63
CA PRO A 414 -2.22 -7.60 4.41
C PRO A 414 -0.95 -8.08 3.71
N THR A 415 -0.54 -9.28 4.07
CA THR A 415 0.67 -9.91 3.53
C THR A 415 0.53 -11.42 3.49
N SER A 416 1.38 -12.09 2.73
CA SER A 416 1.69 -13.51 2.92
C SER A 416 3.18 -13.66 3.05
N TYR A 417 3.65 -14.08 4.23
CA TYR A 417 5.06 -14.21 4.55
C TYR A 417 5.34 -15.42 5.43
N LYS A 418 6.37 -16.19 5.08
CA LYS A 418 6.87 -17.32 5.87
C LYS A 418 8.14 -16.93 6.63
N PHE A 419 8.02 -16.80 7.94
CA PHE A 419 9.16 -16.71 8.85
C PHE A 419 9.78 -18.10 9.02
N ARG A 420 11.11 -18.18 8.93
CA ARG A 420 11.82 -19.47 9.04
C ARG A 420 12.05 -19.84 10.50
N LYS A 421 12.09 -21.14 10.78
CA LYS A 421 12.59 -21.67 12.05
C LYS A 421 13.94 -21.02 12.41
N GLY A 422 14.08 -20.61 13.66
CA GLY A 422 15.28 -19.94 14.19
C GLY A 422 15.30 -18.42 13.99
N ASN A 423 14.49 -17.88 13.08
CA ASN A 423 14.30 -16.43 12.98
C ASN A 423 13.46 -15.92 14.15
N ARG A 424 13.40 -14.60 14.33
CA ARG A 424 12.56 -13.94 15.33
C ARG A 424 11.56 -13.03 14.64
N VAL A 425 10.33 -13.01 15.14
CA VAL A 425 9.36 -11.97 14.81
C VAL A 425 9.76 -10.72 15.58
N ALA A 426 9.83 -9.58 14.88
CA ALA A 426 10.05 -8.29 15.53
C ALA A 426 9.04 -7.25 15.08
N LEU A 427 8.76 -6.32 15.99
CA LEU A 427 7.89 -5.18 15.80
C LEU A 427 8.68 -3.91 16.13
N ALA A 428 8.82 -3.02 15.14
CA ALA A 428 9.37 -1.69 15.34
C ALA A 428 8.23 -0.66 15.32
N ILE A 429 8.16 0.20 16.33
CA ILE A 429 7.13 1.24 16.46
C ILE A 429 7.77 2.62 16.43
N GLY A 430 7.26 3.50 15.58
CA GLY A 430 7.59 4.92 15.52
C GLY A 430 6.35 5.80 15.71
N GLY A 431 6.58 7.06 16.12
CA GLY A 431 5.53 8.07 16.28
C GLY A 431 5.38 9.00 15.07
N ALA A 432 6.22 8.81 14.04
CA ALA A 432 6.21 9.55 12.78
C ALA A 432 6.82 8.70 11.66
N ASP A 433 6.39 9.00 10.43
CA ASP A 433 7.11 8.68 9.19
C ASP A 433 7.07 9.94 8.32
N HIS A 434 8.02 10.83 8.60
CA HIS A 434 8.10 12.18 8.02
C HIS A 434 8.21 12.20 6.50
N SER A 435 8.86 11.19 5.89
CA SER A 435 9.05 11.16 4.43
C SER A 435 7.77 10.87 3.67
N GLU A 436 6.85 10.12 4.27
CA GLU A 436 5.66 9.59 3.58
C GLU A 436 4.35 10.23 4.07
N PHE A 437 4.30 10.66 5.34
CA PHE A 437 3.05 11.11 5.97
C PHE A 437 3.18 12.50 6.61
N SER A 438 2.14 13.31 6.42
CA SER A 438 1.99 14.57 7.15
C SER A 438 1.69 14.30 8.62
N LEU A 439 2.42 14.99 9.49
CA LEU A 439 2.16 14.98 10.92
C LEU A 439 0.75 15.51 11.22
N GLU A 440 0.09 14.93 12.22
CA GLU A 440 -1.12 15.54 12.77
C GLU A 440 -0.80 16.96 13.27
N THR A 441 -1.49 17.95 12.69
CA THR A 441 -1.20 19.38 12.87
C THR A 441 -1.05 19.72 14.35
N SER A 442 0.16 20.10 14.74
CA SER A 442 0.47 20.67 16.05
C SER A 442 0.93 22.12 15.83
N PRO A 443 0.71 23.04 16.79
CA PRO A 443 1.19 24.41 16.66
C PRO A 443 2.72 24.43 16.49
N GLU A 444 3.24 25.33 15.65
CA GLU A 444 4.67 25.59 15.54
C GLU A 444 5.12 26.50 16.71
N PRO A 445 6.23 26.19 17.41
CA PRO A 445 7.10 25.03 17.22
C PRO A 445 6.46 23.72 17.74
N MET A 446 6.69 22.61 17.03
CA MET A 446 6.19 21.29 17.41
C MET A 446 6.48 20.96 18.88
N PRO A 447 5.47 20.52 19.66
CA PRO A 447 5.68 20.16 21.05
C PRO A 447 6.58 18.92 21.17
N ARG A 448 7.26 18.77 22.31
CA ARG A 448 7.83 17.46 22.67
C ARG A 448 6.67 16.50 22.94
N ARG A 449 6.61 15.41 22.17
CA ARG A 449 5.59 14.35 22.32
C ARG A 449 6.24 13.10 22.89
N THR A 450 5.75 12.67 24.04
CA THR A 450 6.09 11.39 24.66
C THR A 450 4.86 10.49 24.58
N LEU A 451 5.02 9.31 23.97
CA LEU A 451 4.03 8.24 24.03
C LEU A 451 4.41 7.30 25.18
N THR A 452 3.47 7.03 26.09
CA THR A 452 3.64 6.03 27.14
C THR A 452 2.81 4.80 26.77
N PHE A 453 3.48 3.67 26.54
CA PHE A 453 2.86 2.38 26.24
C PHE A 453 2.68 1.57 27.53
N PHE A 454 1.49 1.01 27.73
CA PHE A 454 1.15 0.19 28.89
C PHE A 454 1.16 -1.28 28.49
N LEU A 455 1.97 -2.07 29.19
CA LEU A 455 2.29 -3.46 28.85
C LEU A 455 2.02 -4.38 30.04
N GLY A 456 1.28 -5.47 29.82
CA GLY A 456 0.95 -6.44 30.86
C GLY A 456 -0.15 -5.97 31.82
N GLY A 457 -0.37 -6.70 32.90
CA GLY A 457 -1.40 -6.38 33.89
C GLY A 457 -2.80 -6.29 33.26
N CYS A 458 -3.51 -5.19 33.51
CA CYS A 458 -4.82 -4.90 32.92
C CYS A 458 -4.75 -4.33 31.49
N HIS A 459 -3.56 -4.06 30.96
CA HIS A 459 -3.32 -3.52 29.62
C HIS A 459 -2.46 -4.48 28.78
N PRO A 460 -2.99 -5.64 28.36
CA PRO A 460 -2.22 -6.68 27.68
C PRO A 460 -2.01 -6.34 26.19
N SER A 461 -1.30 -5.25 25.90
CA SER A 461 -0.90 -4.86 24.55
C SER A 461 -0.24 -6.04 23.82
N CYS A 462 -0.62 -6.29 22.57
CA CYS A 462 -0.18 -7.45 21.82
C CYS A 462 -0.26 -7.26 20.30
N LEU A 463 0.53 -8.07 19.60
CA LEU A 463 0.48 -8.29 18.16
C LEU A 463 -0.22 -9.62 17.88
N VAL A 464 -1.25 -9.62 17.05
CA VAL A 464 -1.98 -10.81 16.61
C VAL A 464 -1.61 -11.11 15.16
N LEU A 465 -0.98 -12.26 14.95
CA LEU A 465 -0.57 -12.72 13.62
C LEU A 465 -1.59 -13.70 13.03
N PRO A 466 -2.08 -13.50 11.80
CA PRO A 466 -2.93 -14.46 11.10
C PRO A 466 -2.13 -15.65 10.59
N VAL A 467 -2.01 -16.69 11.41
CA VAL A 467 -1.18 -17.87 11.11
C VAL A 467 -1.98 -18.91 10.36
N VAL A 468 -1.49 -19.31 9.19
CA VAL A 468 -2.04 -20.42 8.41
C VAL A 468 -1.32 -21.70 8.80
N ARG A 469 -2.06 -22.72 9.22
CA ARG A 469 -1.47 -24.05 9.45
C ARG A 469 -1.18 -24.71 8.11
N GLN A 470 0.04 -25.24 7.96
CA GLN A 470 0.34 -26.12 6.84
C GLN A 470 -0.44 -27.43 7.03
N ALA A 471 -1.18 -27.84 6.01
CA ALA A 471 -1.95 -29.08 5.99
C ALA A 471 -1.04 -30.31 5.97
#